data_AF-A0A2N2H2U0-F1
#
_entry.id   AF-A0A2N2H2U0-F1
#
_cell.length_a   1.000
_cell.length_b   1.000
_cell.length_c   1.000
_cell.angle_alpha   90.00
_cell.angle_beta   90.00
_cell.angle_gamma   90.00
#
_symmetry.space_group_name_H-M   'P 1'
#
loop_
_entity.id
_entity.type
_entity.pdbx_description
1 polymer ?
#
loop_
_entity_poly.entity_id
_entity_poly.type
_entity_poly.pdbx_seq_one_letter_code
_entity_poly.pdbx_strand_id
1 'polypeptide(L)'
;MRSYRILFLGLLEDLAFFKERMSELGVKPETAERIVLKAPVVMKAGVPLAHARKYAEAVERAGGNVSIQEEKSLGAPDLLNGPVHIKPLEYFTMCNECGHKQPRNERCVRCGHPLSLRKGGNDGDRRS
;
A
#
# COMPACT_ATOMS: atom_id res chain seq x y z
N MET A 1 -14.99 -0.83 -22.28
CA MET A 1 -15.80 -1.60 -21.30
C MET A 1 -15.06 -1.55 -19.97
N ARG A 2 -15.73 -1.22 -18.86
CA ARG A 2 -15.08 -1.19 -17.54
C ARG A 2 -15.03 -2.60 -16.97
N SER A 3 -13.85 -3.03 -16.54
CA SER A 3 -13.68 -4.25 -15.75
C SER A 3 -13.38 -3.90 -14.30
N TYR A 4 -13.64 -4.85 -13.42
CA TYR A 4 -13.50 -4.67 -11.98
C TYR A 4 -12.73 -5.85 -11.40
N ARG A 5 -11.98 -5.58 -10.33
CA ARG A 5 -11.32 -6.57 -9.49
C ARG A 5 -11.90 -6.54 -8.08
N ILE A 6 -11.90 -7.70 -7.44
CA ILE A 6 -12.33 -7.91 -6.05
C ILE A 6 -11.08 -8.18 -5.23
N LEU A 7 -10.79 -7.27 -4.30
CA LEU A 7 -9.67 -7.34 -3.37
C LEU A 7 -10.19 -7.81 -2.01
N PHE A 8 -9.61 -8.88 -1.48
CA PHE A 8 -9.80 -9.31 -0.11
C PHE A 8 -8.84 -8.56 0.79
N LEU A 9 -9.37 -7.90 1.82
CA LEU A 9 -8.61 -7.07 2.76
C LEU A 9 -8.33 -7.77 4.09
N GLY A 10 -9.09 -8.81 4.42
CA GLY A 10 -9.01 -9.52 5.69
C GLY A 10 -10.36 -10.06 6.12
N LEU A 11 -10.46 -10.47 7.38
CA LEU A 11 -11.72 -10.91 7.99
C LEU A 11 -12.37 -9.78 8.78
N LEU A 12 -13.70 -9.76 8.78
CA LEU A 12 -14.51 -8.98 9.71
C LEU A 12 -14.84 -9.80 10.97
N GLU A 13 -14.90 -11.13 10.82
CA GLU A 13 -15.28 -12.08 11.87
C GLU A 13 -14.18 -13.16 12.07
N ASP A 14 -14.57 -14.34 12.54
CA ASP A 14 -13.68 -15.45 12.89
C ASP A 14 -13.20 -16.27 11.67
N LEU A 15 -11.98 -16.81 11.76
CA LEU A 15 -11.36 -17.62 10.71
C LEU A 15 -12.07 -18.96 10.50
N ALA A 16 -12.54 -19.62 11.56
CA ALA A 16 -13.24 -20.90 11.43
C ALA A 16 -14.58 -20.69 10.72
N PHE A 17 -15.31 -19.64 11.10
CA PHE A 17 -16.55 -19.24 10.41
C PHE A 17 -16.31 -18.97 8.92
N PHE A 18 -15.28 -18.18 8.59
CA PHE A 18 -14.93 -17.92 7.19
C PHE A 18 -14.60 -19.19 6.42
N LYS A 19 -13.82 -20.11 7.00
CA LYS A 19 -13.47 -21.39 6.35
C LYS A 19 -14.69 -22.26 6.09
N GLU A 20 -15.63 -22.33 7.02
CA GLU A 20 -16.89 -23.07 6.87
C GLU A 20 -17.73 -22.49 5.74
N ARG A 21 -18.02 -21.18 5.79
CA ARG A 21 -18.87 -20.50 4.80
C ARG A 21 -18.25 -20.49 3.40
N MET A 22 -16.93 -20.35 3.29
CA MET A 22 -16.22 -20.46 2.01
C MET A 22 -16.23 -21.90 1.46
N SER A 23 -16.30 -22.92 2.32
CA SER A 23 -16.44 -24.32 1.90
C SER A 23 -17.80 -24.60 1.26
N GLU A 24 -18.87 -23.97 1.75
CA GLU A 24 -20.19 -24.01 1.09
C GLU A 24 -20.17 -23.39 -0.32
N LEU A 25 -19.27 -22.43 -0.54
CA LEU A 25 -19.02 -21.82 -1.85
C LEU A 25 -18.04 -22.65 -2.72
N GLY A 26 -17.63 -23.83 -2.26
CA GLY A 26 -16.73 -24.74 -2.97
C GLY A 26 -15.24 -24.44 -2.81
N VAL A 27 -14.85 -23.56 -1.88
CA VAL A 27 -13.44 -23.23 -1.60
C VAL A 27 -12.93 -24.11 -0.48
N LYS A 28 -11.86 -24.88 -0.74
CA LYS A 28 -11.26 -25.75 0.28
C LYS A 28 -10.79 -24.94 1.50
N PRO A 29 -10.93 -25.44 2.75
CA PRO A 29 -10.54 -24.74 3.96
C PRO A 29 -9.08 -24.25 3.96
N GLU A 30 -8.14 -25.01 3.41
CA GLU A 30 -6.71 -24.65 3.34
C GLU A 30 -6.46 -23.50 2.35
N THR A 31 -7.34 -23.36 1.36
CA THR A 31 -7.30 -22.25 0.41
C THR A 31 -7.88 -20.99 1.04
N ALA A 32 -8.99 -21.09 1.77
CA ALA A 32 -9.55 -19.98 2.53
C ALA A 32 -8.53 -19.45 3.57
N GLU A 33 -7.86 -20.35 4.29
CA GLU A 33 -6.79 -19.97 5.24
C GLU A 33 -5.62 -19.27 4.55
N ARG A 34 -5.17 -19.77 3.39
CA ARG A 34 -4.12 -19.13 2.60
C ARG A 34 -4.52 -17.75 2.08
N ILE A 35 -5.79 -17.53 1.76
CA ILE A 35 -6.32 -16.21 1.36
C ILE A 35 -6.20 -15.23 2.51
N VAL A 36 -6.58 -15.66 3.73
CA VAL A 36 -6.48 -14.82 4.94
C VAL A 36 -5.04 -14.48 5.27
N LEU A 37 -4.12 -15.46 5.24
CA LEU A 37 -2.70 -15.24 5.53
C LEU A 37 -2.01 -14.32 4.52
N LYS A 38 -2.52 -14.26 3.28
CA LYS A 38 -1.95 -13.45 2.20
C LYS A 38 -2.70 -12.12 1.99
N ALA A 39 -3.64 -11.79 2.86
CA ALA A 39 -4.35 -10.53 2.77
C ALA A 39 -3.35 -9.34 2.86
N PRO A 40 -3.50 -8.29 2.04
CA PRO A 40 -4.52 -8.13 1.00
C PRO A 40 -4.23 -8.93 -0.28
N VAL A 41 -5.25 -9.57 -0.87
CA VAL A 41 -5.10 -10.41 -2.09
C VAL A 41 -6.24 -10.20 -3.09
N VAL A 42 -5.92 -10.16 -4.38
CA VAL A 42 -6.93 -10.13 -5.45
C VAL A 42 -7.56 -11.51 -5.60
N MET A 43 -8.84 -11.63 -5.29
CA MET A 43 -9.59 -12.91 -5.42
C MET A 43 -10.05 -13.16 -6.84
N LYS A 44 -10.47 -12.09 -7.54
CA LYS A 44 -10.97 -12.15 -8.92
C LYS A 44 -10.75 -10.80 -9.62
N ALA A 45 -10.46 -10.84 -10.92
CA ALA A 45 -10.14 -9.69 -11.76
C ALA A 45 -10.87 -9.79 -13.11
N GLY A 46 -10.94 -8.68 -13.85
CA GLY A 46 -11.47 -8.66 -15.21
C GLY A 46 -12.99 -8.88 -15.34
N VAL A 47 -13.77 -8.70 -14.27
CA VAL A 47 -15.21 -9.02 -14.27
C VAL A 47 -16.09 -7.77 -14.42
N PRO A 48 -17.29 -7.88 -15.03
CA PRO A 48 -18.24 -6.77 -15.04
C PRO A 48 -18.76 -6.48 -13.63
N LEU A 49 -19.17 -5.24 -13.37
CA LEU A 49 -19.60 -4.78 -12.04
C LEU A 49 -20.68 -5.66 -11.41
N ALA A 50 -21.67 -6.10 -12.19
CA ALA A 50 -22.74 -6.96 -11.70
C ALA A 50 -22.22 -8.31 -11.15
N HIS A 51 -21.19 -8.87 -11.78
CA HIS A 51 -20.55 -10.10 -11.29
C HIS A 51 -19.68 -9.80 -10.07
N ALA A 52 -18.91 -8.70 -10.10
CA ALA A 52 -18.08 -8.28 -8.97
C ALA A 52 -18.91 -8.12 -7.69
N ARG A 53 -20.10 -7.50 -7.79
CA ARG A 53 -21.04 -7.34 -6.66
C ARG A 53 -21.51 -8.68 -6.10
N LYS A 54 -22.01 -9.57 -6.95
CA LYS A 54 -22.44 -10.91 -6.52
C LYS A 54 -21.32 -11.69 -5.82
N TYR A 55 -20.10 -11.57 -6.34
CA TYR A 55 -18.93 -12.20 -5.75
C TYR A 55 -18.58 -11.59 -4.39
N ALA A 56 -18.52 -10.25 -4.30
CA ALA A 56 -18.23 -9.54 -3.06
C ALA A 56 -19.26 -9.87 -1.98
N GLU A 57 -20.55 -9.80 -2.29
CA GLU A 57 -21.63 -10.16 -1.36
C GLU A 57 -21.51 -11.58 -0.81
N ALA A 58 -21.07 -12.54 -1.64
CA ALA A 58 -20.87 -13.92 -1.19
C ALA A 58 -19.72 -14.03 -0.17
N VAL A 59 -18.63 -13.29 -0.40
CA VAL A 59 -17.48 -13.26 0.51
C VAL A 59 -17.79 -12.47 1.79
N GLU A 60 -18.53 -11.37 1.69
CA GLU A 60 -19.01 -10.59 2.84
C GLU A 60 -19.93 -11.41 3.74
N ARG A 61 -20.88 -12.16 3.15
CA ARG A 61 -21.73 -13.11 3.90
C ARG A 61 -20.96 -14.28 4.53
N ALA A 62 -19.72 -14.51 4.09
CA ALA A 62 -18.82 -15.46 4.72
C ALA A 62 -17.96 -14.82 5.82
N GLY A 63 -18.14 -13.53 6.14
CA GLY A 63 -17.35 -12.81 7.14
C GLY A 63 -16.06 -12.17 6.60
N GLY A 64 -15.89 -12.13 5.28
CA GLY A 64 -14.73 -11.50 4.63
C GLY A 64 -14.90 -10.01 4.37
N ASN A 65 -13.85 -9.23 4.58
CA ASN A 65 -13.78 -7.83 4.18
C ASN A 65 -13.25 -7.73 2.75
N VAL A 66 -14.03 -7.17 1.84
CA VAL A 66 -13.67 -7.06 0.42
C VAL A 66 -13.91 -5.66 -0.13
N SER A 67 -13.17 -5.32 -1.18
CA SER A 67 -13.32 -4.06 -1.91
C SER A 67 -13.40 -4.34 -3.41
N ILE A 68 -14.41 -3.77 -4.07
CA ILE A 68 -14.52 -3.77 -5.53
C ILE A 68 -13.79 -2.53 -6.06
N GLN A 69 -12.83 -2.73 -6.96
CA GLN A 69 -12.08 -1.66 -7.59
C GLN A 69 -12.28 -1.71 -9.11
N GLU A 70 -12.52 -0.56 -9.72
CA GLU A 70 -12.49 -0.44 -11.19
C GLU A 70 -11.05 -0.64 -11.67
N GLU A 71 -10.85 -1.59 -12.58
CA GLU A 71 -9.57 -1.78 -13.24
C GLU A 71 -9.37 -0.63 -14.22
N LYS A 72 -8.47 0.30 -13.87
CA LYS A 72 -8.05 1.33 -14.81
C LYS A 72 -7.22 0.66 -15.90
N SER A 73 -7.71 0.73 -17.13
CA SER A 73 -6.93 0.41 -18.33
C SER A 73 -5.69 1.30 -18.40
N LEU A 74 -4.54 0.80 -17.95
CA LEU A 74 -3.15 1.20 -18.25
C LEU A 74 -2.88 2.67 -18.63
N GLY A 75 -3.49 3.63 -17.92
CA GLY A 75 -3.26 5.07 -18.13
C GLY A 75 -2.92 5.84 -16.86
N ALA A 76 -2.96 5.18 -15.70
CA ALA A 76 -2.55 5.76 -14.43
C ALA A 76 -1.72 4.71 -13.68
N PRO A 77 -0.53 5.05 -13.17
CA PRO A 77 0.25 4.13 -12.38
C PRO A 77 -0.59 3.68 -11.19
N ASP A 78 -0.81 2.38 -11.10
CA ASP A 78 -1.50 1.69 -10.00
C ASP A 78 -0.60 1.86 -8.76
N LEU A 79 -0.80 2.95 -7.99
CA LEU A 79 -0.03 3.29 -6.79
C LEU A 79 -0.08 2.21 -5.68
N LEU A 80 -0.80 1.11 -5.91
CA LEU A 80 -1.01 0.02 -4.95
C LEU A 80 -0.40 -1.32 -5.38
N ASN A 81 0.19 -1.44 -6.58
CA ASN A 81 0.77 -2.71 -7.07
C ASN A 81 2.22 -2.62 -7.55
N GLY A 82 2.90 -1.48 -7.37
CA GLY A 82 4.36 -1.45 -7.36
C GLY A 82 4.87 -1.87 -5.98
N PRO A 83 6.12 -2.37 -5.84
CA PRO A 83 6.78 -2.31 -4.54
C PRO A 83 6.62 -0.87 -4.03
N VAL A 84 5.94 -0.69 -2.90
CA VAL A 84 5.83 0.63 -2.29
C VAL A 84 7.27 1.02 -1.97
N HIS A 85 7.88 1.84 -2.83
CA HIS A 85 9.19 2.41 -2.58
C HIS A 85 9.02 3.49 -1.51
N ILE A 86 8.68 3.06 -0.29
CA ILE A 86 8.74 3.89 0.90
C ILE A 86 10.21 4.28 1.00
N LYS A 87 10.48 5.57 0.78
CA LYS A 87 11.83 6.09 0.98
C LYS A 87 12.21 5.85 2.44
N PRO A 88 13.41 5.31 2.71
CA PRO A 88 13.82 5.01 4.08
C PRO A 88 13.88 6.31 4.90
N LEU A 89 13.80 6.23 6.22
CA LEU A 89 13.69 7.42 7.08
C LEU A 89 14.86 8.39 6.88
N GLU A 90 16.04 7.87 6.53
CA GLU A 90 17.25 8.62 6.19
C GLU A 90 17.07 9.49 4.94
N TYR A 91 16.06 9.26 4.11
CA TYR A 91 15.74 10.14 2.99
C TYR A 91 15.15 11.47 3.45
N PHE A 92 14.62 11.52 4.67
CA PHE A 92 13.97 12.70 5.23
C PHE A 92 14.89 13.41 6.23
N THR A 93 14.73 14.72 6.33
CA THR A 93 15.36 15.57 7.33
C THR A 93 14.33 16.57 7.85
N MET A 94 14.55 17.02 9.08
CA MET A 94 13.75 18.07 9.70
C MET A 94 14.55 19.36 9.70
N CYS A 95 13.92 20.47 9.33
CA CYS A 95 14.55 21.77 9.48
C CYS A 95 14.65 22.14 10.96
N ASN A 96 15.87 22.43 11.45
CA ASN A 96 16.08 22.84 12.83
C ASN A 96 15.50 24.22 13.17
N GLU A 97 15.31 25.09 12.16
CA GLU A 97 14.74 26.43 12.37
C GLU A 97 13.21 26.44 12.41
N CYS A 98 12.55 25.74 11.48
CA CYS A 98 11.09 25.83 11.33
C CYS A 98 10.34 24.51 11.60
N GLY A 99 11.05 23.44 11.96
CA GLY A 99 10.47 22.13 12.26
C GLY A 99 9.89 21.37 11.06
N HIS A 100 10.00 21.91 9.84
CA HIS A 100 9.42 21.28 8.66
C HIS A 100 10.16 20.00 8.29
N LYS A 101 9.45 18.86 8.28
CA LYS A 101 9.94 17.57 7.80
C LYS A 101 9.81 17.49 6.29
N GLN A 102 10.90 17.16 5.61
CA GLN A 102 11.03 17.21 4.15
C GLN A 102 12.10 16.21 3.68
N PRO A 103 12.17 15.87 2.38
CA PRO A 103 13.32 15.18 1.81
C PRO A 103 14.63 15.93 2.06
N ARG A 104 15.74 15.20 2.21
CA ARG A 104 17.07 15.82 2.29
C ARG A 104 17.31 16.73 1.08
N ASN A 105 17.68 17.96 1.35
CA ASN A 105 18.00 18.98 0.36
C ASN A 105 19.06 19.92 0.96
N GLU A 106 19.67 20.81 0.17
CA GLU A 106 20.63 21.79 0.67
C GLU A 106 19.95 22.85 1.55
N ARG A 107 18.69 23.17 1.26
CA ARG A 107 17.90 24.20 1.95
C ARG A 107 16.49 23.72 2.25
N CYS A 108 15.91 24.27 3.31
CA CYS A 108 14.53 24.03 3.66
C CYS A 108 13.59 24.63 2.61
N VAL A 109 12.67 23.82 2.09
CA VAL A 109 11.66 24.27 1.12
C VAL A 109 10.66 25.27 1.72
N ARG A 110 10.55 25.30 3.06
CA ARG A 110 9.62 26.19 3.76
C ARG A 110 10.24 27.53 4.15
N CYS A 111 11.44 27.53 4.74
CA CYS A 111 12.07 28.74 5.26
C CYS A 111 13.40 29.11 4.58
N GLY A 112 13.88 28.32 3.62
CA GLY A 112 15.13 28.58 2.89
C GLY A 112 16.41 28.35 3.69
N HIS A 113 16.32 27.95 4.98
CA HIS A 113 17.46 27.71 5.84
C HIS A 113 18.29 26.50 5.37
N PRO A 114 19.63 26.59 5.32
CA PRO A 114 20.49 25.46 4.96
C PRO A 114 20.28 24.25 5.87
N LEU A 115 20.09 23.07 5.29
CA LEU A 115 19.89 21.81 6.04
C LEU A 115 21.20 21.03 6.21
N SER A 116 22.28 21.46 5.56
CA SER A 116 23.62 20.90 5.70
C SER A 116 24.39 21.55 6.86
N LEU A 117 24.79 20.74 7.84
CA LEU A 117 25.91 21.07 8.71
C LEU A 117 27.15 21.19 7.83
N ARG A 118 27.82 22.34 7.89
CA ARG A 118 29.05 22.59 7.14
C ARG A 118 30.07 21.50 7.43
N LYS A 119 30.49 20.76 6.40
CA LYS A 119 31.78 20.05 6.44
C LYS A 119 32.87 21.09 6.17
N GLY A 120 33.21 21.88 7.19
CA GLY A 120 34.38 22.75 7.17
C GLY A 120 35.59 21.95 7.61
N GLY A 121 36.37 21.44 6.65
CA GLY A 121 37.60 20.69 6.93
C GLY A 121 38.63 20.89 5.81
N ASN A 122 39.71 21.61 6.18
CA ASN A 122 41.01 21.80 5.52
C ASN A 122 41.10 22.67 4.26
N ASP A 123 41.68 23.86 4.45
CA ASP A 123 42.82 24.29 3.64
C ASP A 123 43.94 24.69 4.61
N GLY A 124 44.99 23.88 4.65
CA GLY A 124 46.26 24.28 5.24
C GLY A 124 46.96 25.20 4.25
N ASP A 125 47.40 26.37 4.71
CA ASP A 125 48.34 27.18 3.96
C ASP A 125 49.57 27.52 4.79
N ARG A 126 50.70 27.32 4.14
CA ARG A 126 52.06 27.20 4.63
C ARG A 126 52.73 28.55 4.44
N ARG A 127 53.14 29.22 5.51
CA ARG A 127 54.16 30.27 5.43
C ARG A 127 54.96 30.36 6.73
N SER A 128 56.14 29.75 6.69
CA SER A 128 57.32 30.22 7.42
C SER A 128 58.18 31.01 6.44
#